data_AF-A0A1J4WYY3-F1
#
_entry.id   AF-A0A1J4WYY3-F1
#
_cell.length_a   1.000
_cell.length_b   1.000
_cell.length_c   1.000
_cell.angle_alpha   90.00
_cell.angle_beta   90.00
_cell.angle_gamma   90.00
#
_symmetry.space_group_name_H-M   'P 1'
#
loop_
_entity.id
_entity.type
_entity.pdbx_description
1 polymer ?
#
loop_
_entity_poly.entity_id
_entity_poly.type
_entity_poly.pdbx_seq_one_letter_code
_entity_poly.pdbx_strand_id
1 'polypeptide(L)'
;MLTGTTSAPACSFTKDLTLKSSGSDVTCLQKALIAGGYSIPAGATGYFGNQTKAAVSMWQTAVGVSPTAGYFGSISRARWNLGTH
;
A
#
# COMPACT_ATOMS: atom_id res chain seq x y z
N MET A 1 -29.30 -4.58 2.11
CA MET A 1 -28.72 -3.24 1.83
C MET A 1 -27.59 -3.04 2.83
N LEU A 2 -26.33 -3.00 2.38
CA LEU A 2 -25.19 -2.70 3.26
C LEU A 2 -24.19 -1.91 2.42
N THR A 3 -24.42 -0.60 2.33
CA THR A 3 -23.67 0.46 3.03
C THR A 3 -22.24 0.56 2.51
N GLY A 4 -22.09 1.42 1.49
CA GLY A 4 -20.79 1.96 1.12
C GLY A 4 -20.21 2.71 2.30
N THR A 5 -19.10 2.22 2.83
CA THR A 5 -18.27 2.92 3.80
C THR A 5 -17.21 3.70 3.04
N THR A 6 -17.13 4.98 3.35
CA THR A 6 -16.17 5.96 2.83
C THR A 6 -14.75 5.47 3.08
N SER A 7 -14.20 4.81 2.07
CA SER A 7 -12.90 4.14 2.08
C SER A 7 -11.79 5.16 1.86
N ALA A 8 -10.83 5.23 2.77
CA ALA A 8 -9.53 5.84 2.49
C ALA A 8 -9.04 5.30 1.13
N PRO A 9 -8.54 6.17 0.24
CA PRO A 9 -8.70 6.04 -1.21
C PRO A 9 -8.59 4.58 -1.65
N ALA A 10 -9.74 4.00 -2.01
CA ALA A 10 -9.91 2.62 -2.43
C ALA A 10 -9.13 2.38 -3.72
N CYS A 11 -7.82 2.29 -3.60
CA CYS A 11 -6.96 2.01 -4.72
C CYS A 11 -7.01 0.52 -4.92
N SER A 12 -7.87 0.16 -5.87
CA SER A 12 -8.04 -1.19 -6.35
C SER A 12 -6.79 -1.60 -7.11
N PHE A 13 -5.79 -2.03 -6.35
CA PHE A 13 -4.60 -2.65 -6.90
C PHE A 13 -5.05 -3.90 -7.66
N THR A 14 -5.01 -3.86 -8.99
CA THR A 14 -5.30 -5.03 -9.84
C THR A 14 -4.03 -5.72 -10.30
N LYS A 15 -2.87 -5.07 -10.09
CA LYS A 15 -1.54 -5.57 -10.45
C LYS A 15 -0.61 -5.63 -9.23
N ASP A 16 0.38 -6.50 -9.30
CA ASP A 16 1.46 -6.58 -8.33
C ASP A 16 2.33 -5.32 -8.44
N LEU A 17 2.42 -4.55 -7.35
CA LEU A 17 3.34 -3.42 -7.27
C LEU A 17 4.65 -3.91 -6.67
N THR A 18 5.71 -3.81 -7.45
CA THR A 18 7.06 -4.21 -7.07
C THR A 18 8.01 -3.01 -7.15
N LEU A 19 9.27 -3.19 -6.75
CA LEU A 19 10.32 -2.20 -7.01
C LEU A 19 10.33 -1.83 -8.50
N LYS A 20 10.38 -0.53 -8.82
CA LYS A 20 10.20 0.08 -10.15
C LYS A 20 8.76 0.17 -10.67
N SER A 21 7.75 -0.34 -9.97
CA SER A 21 6.35 -0.08 -10.36
C SER A 21 6.03 1.40 -10.23
N SER A 22 5.27 1.92 -11.18
CA SER A 22 4.87 3.33 -11.22
C SER A 22 3.40 3.44 -11.61
N GLY A 23 2.69 4.41 -11.04
CA GLY A 23 1.29 4.66 -11.38
C GLY A 23 0.49 5.31 -10.26
N SER A 24 -0.76 5.61 -10.56
CA SER A 24 -1.75 6.14 -9.61
C SER A 24 -1.95 5.22 -8.41
N ASP A 25 -1.88 3.90 -8.64
CA ASP A 25 -1.87 2.88 -7.60
C ASP A 25 -0.75 3.15 -6.58
N VAL A 26 0.49 3.32 -7.04
CA VAL A 26 1.64 3.57 -6.15
C VAL A 26 1.49 4.88 -5.40
N THR A 27 1.05 5.94 -6.06
CA THR A 27 0.77 7.24 -5.41
C THR A 27 -0.20 7.05 -4.26
N CYS A 28 -1.25 6.26 -4.49
CA CYS A 28 -2.26 6.02 -3.50
C CYS A 28 -1.75 5.20 -2.31
N LEU A 29 -1.00 4.13 -2.58
CA LEU A 29 -0.33 3.36 -1.55
C LEU A 29 0.58 4.24 -0.70
N GLN A 30 1.38 5.10 -1.33
CA GLN A 30 2.26 6.03 -0.64
C GLN A 30 1.49 7.00 0.24
N LYS A 31 0.38 7.59 -0.25
CA LYS A 31 -0.48 8.47 0.55
C LYS A 31 -1.06 7.76 1.75
N ALA A 32 -1.52 6.53 1.57
CA ALA A 32 -2.13 5.76 2.64
C ALA A 32 -1.09 5.30 3.68
N LEU A 33 0.13 4.97 3.26
CA LEU A 33 1.27 4.72 4.16
C LEU A 33 1.61 5.97 4.98
N ILE A 34 1.73 7.13 4.33
CA ILE A 34 1.99 8.41 5.01
C ILE A 34 0.88 8.73 6.01
N ALA A 35 -0.38 8.52 5.62
CA ALA A 35 -1.53 8.69 6.52
C ALA A 35 -1.52 7.70 7.71
N GLY A 36 -1.00 6.49 7.50
CA GLY A 36 -0.79 5.49 8.55
C GLY A 36 0.44 5.76 9.45
N GLY A 37 1.14 6.88 9.28
CA GLY A 37 2.34 7.24 10.05
C GLY A 37 3.65 6.74 9.44
N TYR A 38 3.61 6.07 8.30
CA TYR A 38 4.80 5.65 7.55
C TYR A 38 5.21 6.75 6.59
N SER A 39 5.97 7.73 7.10
CA SER A 39 6.49 8.82 6.28
C SER A 39 7.41 8.31 5.18
N ILE A 40 7.13 8.75 3.96
CA ILE A 40 7.96 8.50 2.78
C ILE A 40 8.63 9.84 2.46
N PRO A 41 9.95 9.99 2.67
CA PRO A 41 10.66 11.25 2.41
C PRO A 41 10.49 11.76 0.97
N ALA A 42 10.44 10.83 0.00
CA ALA A 42 10.15 11.14 -1.40
C ALA A 42 8.71 11.63 -1.63
N GLY A 43 7.80 11.37 -0.69
CA GLY A 43 6.37 11.63 -0.82
C GLY A 43 5.66 10.63 -1.74
N ALA A 44 4.42 10.98 -2.11
CA ALA A 44 3.60 10.20 -3.04
C ALA A 44 3.97 10.49 -4.50
N THR A 45 5.20 10.13 -4.88
CA THR A 45 5.73 10.34 -6.24
C THR A 45 5.02 9.51 -7.32
N GLY A 46 4.27 8.48 -6.93
CA GLY A 46 3.75 7.49 -7.86
C GLY A 46 4.79 6.49 -8.33
N TYR A 47 5.95 6.44 -7.66
CA TYR A 47 7.05 5.53 -7.99
C TYR A 47 7.45 4.64 -6.81
N PHE A 48 7.51 3.34 -7.06
CA PHE A 48 7.81 2.34 -6.04
C PHE A 48 9.32 2.14 -5.95
N GLY A 49 9.99 3.00 -5.18
CA GLY A 49 11.41 2.91 -4.88
C GLY A 49 11.73 2.22 -3.55
N ASN A 50 12.98 2.30 -3.13
CA ASN A 50 13.44 1.74 -1.85
C ASN A 50 12.73 2.37 -0.64
N GLN A 51 12.37 3.66 -0.70
CA GLN A 51 11.66 4.33 0.38
C GLN A 51 10.23 3.78 0.54
N THR A 52 9.50 3.65 -0.58
CA THR A 52 8.17 3.01 -0.60
C THR A 52 8.26 1.56 -0.13
N LYS A 53 9.27 0.81 -0.58
CA LYS A 53 9.53 -0.55 -0.14
C LYS A 53 9.69 -0.64 1.39
N ALA A 54 10.48 0.26 1.99
CA ALA A 54 10.67 0.29 3.44
C ALA A 54 9.35 0.59 4.17
N ALA A 55 8.59 1.59 3.72
CA ALA A 55 7.28 1.90 4.29
C ALA A 55 6.27 0.74 4.16
N VAL A 56 6.22 0.09 3.00
CA VAL A 56 5.40 -1.11 2.77
C VAL A 56 5.84 -2.25 3.67
N SER A 57 7.14 -2.46 3.83
CA SER A 57 7.68 -3.49 4.73
C SER A 57 7.23 -3.28 6.18
N MET A 58 7.26 -2.04 6.66
CA MET A 58 6.79 -1.71 8.00
C MET A 58 5.28 -1.91 8.15
N TRP A 59 4.50 -1.47 7.15
CA TRP A 59 3.06 -1.72 7.11
C TRP A 59 2.75 -3.23 7.09
N GLN A 60 3.43 -4.00 6.24
CA GLN A 60 3.30 -5.46 6.17
C GLN A 60 3.55 -6.12 7.52
N THR A 61 4.59 -5.69 8.24
CA THR A 61 4.86 -6.16 9.60
C THR A 61 3.70 -5.85 10.54
N ALA A 62 3.18 -4.62 10.49
CA ALA A 62 2.10 -4.17 11.36
C ALA A 62 0.77 -4.90 11.10
N VAL A 63 0.46 -5.23 9.85
CA VAL A 63 -0.77 -5.95 9.48
C VAL A 63 -0.61 -7.49 9.48
N GLY A 64 0.59 -7.99 9.77
CA GLY A 64 0.92 -9.42 9.79
C GLY A 64 0.99 -10.06 8.40
N VAL A 65 1.38 -9.30 7.37
CA VAL A 65 1.59 -9.80 6.01
C VAL A 65 3.00 -10.38 5.90
N SER A 66 3.05 -11.68 5.63
CA SER A 66 4.28 -12.40 5.30
C SER A 66 4.26 -12.85 3.84
N PRO A 67 5.35 -12.67 3.08
CA PRO A 67 6.64 -12.12 3.50
C PRO A 67 6.67 -10.58 3.53
N THR A 68 7.36 -10.04 4.54
CA THR A 68 7.72 -8.61 4.66
C THR A 68 8.87 -8.24 3.71
N ALA A 69 8.70 -8.56 2.43
CA ALA A 69 9.70 -8.25 1.42
C ALA A 69 9.61 -6.81 0.93
N GLY A 70 8.57 -6.07 1.35
CA GLY A 70 8.25 -4.73 0.85
C GLY A 70 7.71 -4.76 -0.58
N TYR A 71 7.18 -5.90 -1.04
CA TYR A 71 6.51 -6.04 -2.34
C TYR A 71 5.01 -6.12 -2.16
N PHE A 72 4.24 -5.39 -2.96
CA PHE A 72 2.79 -5.35 -2.89
C PHE A 72 2.18 -6.37 -3.88
N GLY A 73 2.37 -7.65 -3.56
CA GLY A 73 1.80 -8.76 -4.32
C GLY A 73 0.34 -9.07 -3.95
N SER A 74 -0.21 -10.14 -4.51
CA SER A 74 -1.57 -10.64 -4.25
C SER A 74 -1.93 -10.75 -2.76
N ILE A 75 -1.02 -11.23 -1.90
CA ILE A 75 -1.25 -11.33 -0.44
C ILE A 75 -1.39 -9.95 0.20
N SER A 76 -0.50 -9.00 -0.15
CA SER A 76 -0.57 -7.63 0.36
C SER A 76 -1.83 -6.92 -0.11
N ARG A 77 -2.20 -7.11 -1.38
CA ARG A 77 -3.47 -6.62 -1.94
C ARG A 77 -4.67 -7.21 -1.22
N ALA A 78 -4.66 -8.52 -1.00
CA ALA A 78 -5.72 -9.19 -0.26
C ALA A 78 -5.82 -8.63 1.15
N ARG A 79 -4.71 -8.45 1.87
CA ARG A 79 -4.75 -7.87 3.22
C ARG A 79 -5.21 -6.41 3.21
N TRP A 80 -4.81 -5.62 2.23
CA TRP A 80 -5.27 -4.24 2.05
C TRP A 80 -6.78 -4.17 1.80
N ASN A 81 -7.31 -5.07 0.98
CA ASN A 81 -8.74 -5.12 0.64
C ASN A 81 -9.60 -5.81 1.73
N LEU A 82 -9.01 -6.72 2.51
CA LEU A 82 -9.65 -7.47 3.60
C LEU A 82 -9.55 -6.74 4.95
N GLY A 83 -8.64 -5.78 5.07
CA GLY A 83 -8.61 -4.82 6.16
C GLY A 83 -9.75 -3.84 5.96
N THR A 84 -10.98 -4.29 6.20
CA THR A 84 -12.11 -3.42 6.50
C THR A 84 -11.67 -2.46 7.61
N HIS A 85 -11.46 -1.20 7.24
CA HIS A 85 -11.20 -0.09 8.14
C HIS A 85 -12.43 0.20 9.01
#